data_AF-A0A1F6V3T8-F1
#
_entry.id   AF-A0A1F6V3T8-F1
#
_cell.length_a   1.000
_cell.length_b   1.000
_cell.length_c   1.000
_cell.angle_alpha   90.00
_cell.angle_beta   90.00
_cell.angle_gamma   90.00
#
_symmetry.space_group_name_H-M   'P 1'
#
loop_
_entity.id
_entity.type
_entity.pdbx_description
1 polymer ?
#
loop_
_entity_poly.entity_id
_entity_poly.type
_entity_poly.pdbx_seq_one_letter_code
_entity_poly.pdbx_strand_id
1 'polypeptide(L)'
;MDNNTSFNSTIYSYDKTKVGKRIARSTDRSVYKYGENEVIKFSFLVFFVKKIRNKMLNDYTTCKKYLKDYLVITTDVSNPLRREHIEIQPFIQGEIFSLKHTKDPKLRIQLKEIVDISEKIINDGYKEVDLVGHGGMFTLCLSNILVDKQGKLNIVDITFLETRSLGFVGYFIAPFIPIIKARQKYIINRFLN
;
A
#
# COMPACT_ATOMS: atom_id res chain seq x y z
N MET A 1 30.53 -19.43 2.24
CA MET A 1 30.46 -19.78 3.67
C MET A 1 29.64 -18.69 4.32
N ASP A 2 28.35 -18.99 4.45
CA ASP A 2 27.34 -18.12 5.07
C ASP A 2 27.61 -17.97 6.56
N ASN A 3 27.32 -16.79 7.10
CA ASN A 3 26.72 -16.64 8.43
C ASN A 3 26.21 -15.20 8.66
N ASN A 4 24.97 -15.13 9.14
CA ASN A 4 24.34 -14.02 9.85
C ASN A 4 23.72 -12.86 9.05
N THR A 5 22.60 -13.16 8.40
CA THR A 5 21.40 -12.30 8.47
C THR A 5 20.27 -13.10 9.11
N SER A 6 20.28 -13.17 10.45
CA SER A 6 19.20 -13.74 11.23
C SER A 6 17.93 -12.91 11.05
N PHE A 7 17.03 -13.41 10.21
CA PHE A 7 15.67 -12.89 10.07
C PHE A 7 14.87 -13.35 11.29
N ASN A 8 14.61 -12.46 12.24
CA ASN A 8 13.76 -12.78 13.40
C ASN A 8 12.30 -12.89 12.93
N SER A 9 11.87 -14.10 12.57
CA SER A 9 10.45 -14.47 12.58
C SER A 9 9.96 -14.56 14.03
N THR A 10 9.88 -13.42 14.71
CA THR A 10 9.25 -13.36 16.03
C THR A 10 7.76 -13.61 15.80
N ILE A 11 7.16 -14.54 16.55
CA ILE A 11 5.71 -14.71 16.59
C ILE A 11 5.16 -13.42 17.23
N TYR A 12 4.92 -12.39 16.43
CA TYR A 12 4.29 -11.18 16.91
C TYR A 12 2.79 -11.46 17.03
N SER A 13 2.34 -11.70 18.26
CA SER A 13 0.96 -11.42 18.62
C SER A 13 0.79 -9.91 18.72
N TYR A 14 -0.28 -9.36 18.16
CA TYR A 14 -0.71 -8.00 18.49
C TYR A 14 -1.47 -8.01 19.82
N ASP A 15 -1.45 -6.89 20.52
CA ASP A 15 -2.21 -6.69 21.74
C ASP A 15 -3.67 -6.38 21.39
N LYS A 16 -4.56 -7.35 21.60
CA LYS A 16 -5.98 -7.20 21.30
C LYS A 16 -6.65 -6.09 22.10
N THR A 17 -6.14 -5.74 23.27
CA THR A 17 -6.71 -4.67 24.12
C THR A 17 -6.53 -3.29 23.49
N LYS A 18 -5.57 -3.13 22.58
CA LYS A 18 -5.31 -1.90 21.84
C LYS A 18 -6.20 -1.72 20.60
N VAL A 19 -6.93 -2.75 20.18
CA VAL A 19 -7.79 -2.66 18.99
C VAL A 19 -9.04 -1.83 19.32
N GLY A 20 -9.11 -0.65 18.70
CA GLY A 20 -10.21 0.28 18.87
C GLY A 20 -11.27 0.19 17.77
N LYS A 21 -11.94 1.32 17.53
CA LYS A 21 -13.01 1.44 16.53
C LYS A 21 -12.47 1.19 15.11
N ARG A 22 -13.28 0.53 14.28
CA ARG A 22 -13.06 0.43 12.82
C ARG A 22 -13.14 1.82 12.19
N ILE A 23 -12.11 2.21 11.43
CA ILE A 23 -12.03 3.50 10.74
C ILE A 23 -12.25 3.38 9.23
N ALA A 24 -11.96 2.23 8.64
CA ALA A 24 -12.19 1.99 7.22
C ALA A 24 -12.44 0.50 6.93
N ARG A 25 -13.10 0.24 5.80
CA ARG A 25 -13.28 -1.10 5.22
C ARG A 25 -13.16 -1.01 3.70
N SER A 26 -12.34 -1.86 3.11
CA SER A 26 -12.28 -2.14 1.67
C SER A 26 -12.81 -3.54 1.39
N THR A 27 -12.76 -3.95 0.13
CA THR A 27 -13.12 -5.29 -0.34
C THR A 27 -12.32 -6.39 0.36
N ASP A 28 -11.03 -6.15 0.66
CA ASP A 28 -10.11 -7.14 1.21
C ASP A 28 -9.58 -6.82 2.62
N ARG A 29 -9.75 -5.58 3.10
CA ARG A 29 -9.18 -5.13 4.37
C ARG A 29 -10.20 -4.45 5.28
N SER A 30 -9.98 -4.61 6.58
CA SER A 30 -10.60 -3.77 7.61
C SER A 30 -9.52 -3.09 8.43
N VAL A 31 -9.66 -1.77 8.61
CA VAL A 31 -8.69 -0.92 9.31
C VAL A 31 -9.31 -0.43 10.60
N TYR A 32 -8.61 -0.59 11.70
CA TYR A 32 -9.02 -0.19 13.05
C TYR A 32 -7.98 0.73 13.66
N LYS A 33 -8.39 1.60 14.58
CA LYS A 33 -7.43 2.25 15.48
C LYS A 33 -6.68 1.18 16.28
N TYR A 34 -5.40 1.42 16.53
CA TYR A 34 -4.57 0.57 17.36
C TYR A 34 -3.78 1.43 18.34
N GLY A 35 -4.07 1.31 19.63
CA GLY A 35 -3.53 2.21 20.65
C GLY A 35 -3.90 3.67 20.36
N GLU A 36 -2.95 4.58 20.61
CA GLU A 36 -3.18 6.02 20.46
C GLU A 36 -2.89 6.54 19.04
N ASN A 37 -1.79 6.09 18.43
CA ASN A 37 -1.20 6.72 17.24
C ASN A 37 -1.00 5.76 16.07
N GLU A 38 -1.57 4.55 16.10
CA GLU A 38 -1.40 3.53 15.06
C GLU A 38 -2.74 3.05 14.51
N VAL A 39 -2.66 2.32 13.41
CA VAL A 39 -3.75 1.53 12.87
C VAL A 39 -3.32 0.08 12.70
N ILE A 40 -4.28 -0.81 12.89
CA ILE A 40 -4.15 -2.23 12.63
C ILE A 40 -5.08 -2.61 11.48
N LYS A 41 -4.53 -3.24 10.45
CA LYS A 41 -5.24 -3.68 9.25
C LYS A 41 -5.32 -5.19 9.24
N PHE A 42 -6.50 -5.73 8.98
CA PHE A 42 -6.71 -7.17 8.82
C PHE A 42 -7.05 -7.45 7.35
N SER A 43 -6.30 -8.34 6.71
CA SER A 43 -6.60 -8.80 5.34
C SER A 43 -7.36 -10.14 5.36
N PHE A 44 -8.49 -10.19 4.67
CA PHE A 44 -9.30 -11.42 4.53
C PHE A 44 -8.82 -12.31 3.39
N LEU A 45 -8.13 -11.75 2.38
CA LEU A 45 -7.69 -12.49 1.19
C LEU A 45 -6.61 -13.54 1.49
N VAL A 46 -5.79 -13.31 2.52
CA VAL A 46 -4.72 -14.25 2.91
C VAL A 46 -5.29 -15.57 3.43
N PHE A 47 -6.54 -15.57 3.92
CA PHE A 47 -7.23 -16.81 4.28
C PHE A 47 -7.38 -17.76 3.08
N PHE A 48 -7.63 -17.19 1.90
CA PHE A 48 -7.89 -17.93 0.67
C PHE A 48 -6.61 -18.24 -0.12
N VAL A 49 -5.57 -17.41 -0.01
CA VAL A 49 -4.35 -17.55 -0.82
C VAL A 49 -3.09 -17.32 0.00
N LYS A 50 -2.41 -18.41 0.39
CA LYS A 50 -1.13 -18.37 1.12
C LYS A 50 -0.04 -17.54 0.41
N LYS A 51 -0.03 -17.53 -0.92
CA LYS A 51 0.97 -16.80 -1.73
C LYS A 51 0.82 -15.28 -1.68
N ILE A 52 -0.37 -14.77 -1.33
CA ILE A 52 -0.63 -13.32 -1.28
C ILE A 52 0.26 -12.64 -0.24
N ARG A 53 0.44 -13.25 0.94
CA ARG A 53 1.30 -12.68 1.98
C ARG A 53 2.74 -12.47 1.50
N ASN A 54 3.33 -13.49 0.88
CA ASN A 54 4.71 -13.41 0.37
C ASN A 54 4.83 -12.34 -0.72
N LYS A 55 3.83 -12.21 -1.58
CA LYS A 55 3.77 -11.12 -2.56
C LYS A 55 3.75 -9.76 -1.85
N MET A 56 2.81 -9.55 -0.93
CA MET A 56 2.68 -8.27 -0.22
C MET A 56 3.97 -7.87 0.49
N LEU A 57 4.62 -8.83 1.18
CA LEU A 57 5.88 -8.60 1.86
C LEU A 57 7.01 -8.25 0.88
N ASN A 58 7.10 -8.97 -0.24
CA ASN A 58 8.10 -8.72 -1.28
C ASN A 58 7.91 -7.36 -1.95
N ASP A 59 6.67 -7.00 -2.30
CA ASP A 59 6.31 -5.73 -2.91
C ASP A 59 6.66 -4.57 -1.97
N TYR A 60 6.24 -4.67 -0.70
CA TYR A 60 6.56 -3.68 0.31
C TYR A 60 8.07 -3.53 0.51
N THR A 61 8.79 -4.65 0.66
CA THR A 61 10.26 -4.64 0.86
C THR A 61 10.98 -4.02 -0.34
N THR A 62 10.52 -4.31 -1.55
CA THR A 62 11.07 -3.73 -2.78
C THR A 62 10.79 -2.23 -2.84
N CYS A 63 9.51 -1.83 -2.72
CA CYS A 63 9.11 -0.43 -2.82
C CYS A 63 9.75 0.42 -1.72
N LYS A 64 9.94 -0.12 -0.50
CA LYS A 64 10.59 0.58 0.61
C LYS A 64 12.01 1.04 0.28
N LYS A 65 12.74 0.33 -0.60
CA LYS A 65 14.09 0.74 -1.02
C LYS A 65 14.07 2.03 -1.86
N TYR A 66 13.00 2.24 -2.62
CA TYR A 66 12.87 3.35 -3.56
C TYR A 66 12.07 4.52 -2.99
N LEU A 67 10.98 4.21 -2.29
CA LEU A 67 9.97 5.18 -1.84
C LEU A 67 10.07 5.47 -0.33
N LYS A 68 11.23 5.24 0.30
CA LYS A 68 11.42 5.34 1.77
C LYS A 68 10.90 6.64 2.39
N ASP A 69 10.95 7.74 1.64
CA ASP A 69 10.60 9.08 2.14
C ASP A 69 9.08 9.32 2.14
N TYR A 70 8.33 8.59 1.29
CA TYR A 70 6.87 8.68 1.18
C TYR A 70 6.14 7.45 1.71
N LEU A 71 6.77 6.28 1.74
CA LEU A 71 6.13 5.04 2.14
C LEU A 71 5.99 4.98 3.67
N VAL A 72 4.75 4.78 4.12
CA VAL A 72 4.47 4.58 5.55
C VAL A 72 5.14 3.30 6.03
N ILE A 73 5.83 3.38 7.17
CA ILE A 73 6.47 2.22 7.79
C ILE A 73 5.37 1.29 8.33
N THR A 74 5.29 0.11 7.71
CA THR A 74 4.40 -0.98 8.08
C THR A 74 5.18 -2.13 8.71
N THR A 75 4.62 -2.65 9.80
CA THR A 75 5.04 -3.87 10.50
C THR A 75 4.09 -5.01 10.13
N ASP A 76 4.60 -6.09 9.55
CA ASP A 76 3.84 -7.33 9.34
C ASP A 76 3.75 -8.11 10.66
N VAL A 77 2.54 -8.31 11.16
CA VAL A 77 2.22 -8.99 12.41
C VAL A 77 1.43 -10.25 12.08
N SER A 78 2.14 -11.27 11.64
CA SER A 78 1.50 -12.46 11.11
C SER A 78 1.95 -13.70 11.89
N ASN A 79 0.97 -14.42 12.42
CA ASN A 79 1.20 -15.68 13.10
C ASN A 79 1.26 -16.80 12.05
N PRO A 80 2.38 -17.52 11.86
CA PRO A 80 2.47 -18.57 10.84
C PRO A 80 1.46 -19.72 11.05
N LEU A 81 0.92 -19.89 12.26
CA LEU A 81 -0.10 -20.89 12.60
C LEU A 81 -1.53 -20.41 12.32
N ARG A 82 -1.77 -19.11 12.20
CA ARG A 82 -3.07 -18.53 11.86
C ARG A 82 -2.98 -17.97 10.44
N ARG A 83 -3.95 -18.27 9.57
CA ARG A 83 -3.96 -17.74 8.19
C ARG A 83 -4.37 -16.26 8.15
N GLU A 84 -3.74 -15.45 8.98
CA GLU A 84 -3.99 -14.04 9.21
C GLU A 84 -2.80 -13.24 8.68
N HIS A 85 -3.10 -12.16 7.96
CA HIS A 85 -2.13 -11.14 7.62
C HIS A 85 -2.60 -9.84 8.21
N ILE A 86 -1.77 -9.30 9.11
CA ILE A 86 -2.09 -8.12 9.89
C ILE A 86 -0.94 -7.14 9.69
N GLU A 87 -1.29 -5.91 9.39
CA GLU A 87 -0.33 -4.82 9.24
C GLU A 87 -0.58 -3.81 10.35
N ILE A 88 0.48 -3.41 11.06
CA ILE A 88 0.44 -2.29 12.00
C ILE A 88 1.30 -1.17 11.41
N GLN A 89 0.73 0.04 11.35
CA GLN A 89 1.41 1.22 10.82
C GLN A 89 0.96 2.48 11.57
N PRO A 90 1.75 3.57 11.52
CA PRO A 90 1.32 4.86 12.04
C PRO A 90 -0.04 5.29 11.49
N PHE A 91 -0.85 5.91 12.35
CA PHE A 91 -2.09 6.55 11.93
C PHE A 91 -1.76 7.89 11.28
N ILE A 92 -1.88 7.95 9.97
CA ILE A 92 -1.73 9.20 9.22
C ILE A 92 -3.03 9.98 9.34
N GLN A 93 -3.01 11.05 10.13
CA GLN A 93 -4.12 11.99 10.17
C GLN A 93 -4.08 12.88 8.93
N GLY A 94 -4.85 12.50 7.92
CA GLY A 94 -4.82 13.16 6.61
C GLY A 94 -6.01 12.81 5.74
N GLU A 95 -5.97 13.31 4.52
CA GLU A 95 -7.00 13.06 3.51
C GLU A 95 -6.41 12.38 2.28
N ILE A 96 -7.25 11.68 1.54
CA ILE A 96 -6.85 11.06 0.27
C ILE A 96 -6.44 12.15 -0.75
N PHE A 97 -5.31 11.95 -1.42
CA PHE A 97 -4.84 12.83 -2.48
C PHE A 97 -5.85 12.89 -3.63
N SER A 98 -6.24 14.10 -4.02
CA SER A 98 -7.35 14.38 -4.93
C SER A 98 -7.18 15.74 -5.58
N LEU A 99 -8.06 16.09 -6.52
CA LEU A 99 -7.93 17.31 -7.32
C LEU A 99 -7.78 18.60 -6.50
N LYS A 100 -8.36 18.68 -5.29
CA LYS A 100 -8.20 19.88 -4.45
C LYS A 100 -6.75 20.15 -4.04
N HIS A 101 -5.96 19.08 -3.90
CA HIS A 101 -4.57 19.14 -3.46
C HIS A 101 -3.61 19.57 -4.58
N THR A 102 -4.04 19.51 -5.84
CA THR A 102 -3.20 19.92 -6.98
C THR A 102 -3.01 21.44 -7.06
N LYS A 103 -3.80 22.21 -6.30
CA LYS A 103 -3.62 23.66 -6.18
C LYS A 103 -2.35 24.02 -5.39
N ASP A 104 -1.83 23.12 -4.57
CA ASP A 104 -0.58 23.33 -3.84
C ASP A 104 0.62 22.86 -4.69
N PRO A 105 1.52 23.76 -5.10
CA PRO A 105 2.71 23.40 -5.87
C PRO A 105 3.61 22.39 -5.15
N LYS A 106 3.72 22.45 -3.82
CA LYS A 106 4.58 21.53 -3.05
C LYS A 106 4.08 20.10 -3.13
N LEU A 107 2.76 19.93 -3.06
CA LEU A 107 2.12 18.62 -3.19
C LEU A 107 2.24 18.06 -4.61
N ARG A 108 2.19 18.93 -5.64
CA ARG A 108 2.45 18.52 -7.04
C ARG A 108 3.89 18.09 -7.26
N ILE A 109 4.86 18.79 -6.67
CA ILE A 109 6.28 18.41 -6.73
C ILE A 109 6.48 17.03 -6.11
N GLN A 110 5.96 16.81 -4.90
CA GLN A 110 6.03 15.49 -4.24
C GLN A 110 5.35 14.39 -5.06
N LEU A 111 4.18 14.67 -5.66
CA LEU A 111 3.51 13.70 -6.52
C LEU A 111 4.38 13.36 -7.74
N LYS A 112 5.00 14.37 -8.36
CA LYS A 112 5.90 14.15 -9.50
C LYS A 112 7.10 13.31 -9.09
N GLU A 113 7.71 13.57 -7.94
CA GLU A 113 8.82 12.76 -7.40
C GLU A 113 8.41 11.30 -7.22
N ILE A 114 7.22 11.04 -6.64
CA ILE A 114 6.68 9.68 -6.49
C ILE A 114 6.49 8.98 -7.84
N VAL A 115 5.99 9.70 -8.85
CA VAL A 115 5.78 9.17 -10.21
C VAL A 115 7.12 8.85 -10.87
N ASP A 116 8.08 9.78 -10.82
CA ASP A 116 9.41 9.60 -11.40
C ASP A 116 10.15 8.41 -10.73
N ILE A 117 10.00 8.23 -9.41
CA ILE A 117 10.51 7.05 -8.69
C ILE A 117 9.78 5.78 -9.14
N SER A 118 8.47 5.83 -9.34
CA SER A 118 7.68 4.67 -9.80
C SER A 118 8.06 4.23 -11.21
N GLU A 119 8.38 5.17 -12.10
CA GLU A 119 8.92 4.89 -13.43
C GLU A 119 10.31 4.27 -13.35
N LYS A 120 11.18 4.75 -12.44
CA LYS A 120 12.48 4.13 -12.18
C LYS A 120 12.35 2.66 -11.73
N ILE A 121 11.41 2.37 -10.84
CA ILE A 121 11.14 0.98 -10.40
C ILE A 121 10.79 0.08 -11.60
N ILE A 122 10.00 0.57 -12.55
CA ILE A 122 9.66 -0.17 -13.78
C ILE A 122 10.91 -0.38 -14.65
N ASN A 123 11.72 0.66 -14.82
CA ASN A 123 12.96 0.59 -15.61
C ASN A 123 13.98 -0.40 -15.02
N ASP A 124 13.99 -0.56 -13.70
CA ASP A 124 14.81 -1.56 -12.99
C ASP A 124 14.25 -2.99 -13.08
N GLY A 125 13.18 -3.21 -13.86
CA GLY A 125 12.62 -4.53 -14.18
C GLY A 125 11.44 -4.97 -13.31
N TYR A 126 11.00 -4.13 -12.38
CA TYR A 126 9.83 -4.41 -11.55
C TYR A 126 8.53 -4.01 -12.25
N LYS A 127 7.41 -4.27 -11.58
CA LYS A 127 6.07 -3.96 -12.08
C LYS A 127 5.63 -2.59 -11.59
N GLU A 128 4.59 -2.07 -12.22
CA GLU A 128 4.04 -0.75 -11.89
C GLU A 128 3.44 -0.75 -10.49
N VAL A 129 3.74 0.30 -9.72
CA VAL A 129 3.21 0.53 -8.37
C VAL A 129 1.75 0.97 -8.46
N ASP A 130 0.89 0.40 -7.64
CA ASP A 130 -0.50 0.84 -7.49
C ASP A 130 -0.59 2.07 -6.56
N LEU A 131 -0.67 3.25 -7.17
CA LEU A 131 -0.88 4.54 -6.50
C LEU A 131 -2.36 4.93 -6.48
N VAL A 132 -3.15 4.42 -7.43
CA VAL A 132 -4.57 4.77 -7.58
C VAL A 132 -5.42 4.13 -6.47
N GLY A 133 -5.13 2.87 -6.13
CA GLY A 133 -5.89 2.08 -5.18
C GLY A 133 -7.36 1.89 -5.57
N HIS A 134 -8.11 1.20 -4.72
CA HIS A 134 -9.51 0.86 -5.02
C HIS A 134 -10.42 2.10 -5.15
N GLY A 135 -10.20 3.14 -4.33
CA GLY A 135 -11.03 4.35 -4.35
C GLY A 135 -10.86 5.17 -5.63
N GLY A 136 -9.63 5.21 -6.19
CA GLY A 136 -9.34 5.93 -7.44
C GLY A 136 -9.90 5.26 -8.69
N MET A 137 -10.36 4.01 -8.59
CA MET A 137 -11.09 3.36 -9.68
C MET A 137 -12.48 3.97 -9.92
N PHE A 138 -13.12 4.50 -8.87
CA PHE A 138 -14.47 5.06 -8.94
C PHE A 138 -14.51 6.59 -8.84
N THR A 139 -13.42 7.21 -8.37
CA THR A 139 -13.35 8.66 -8.15
C THR A 139 -12.05 9.24 -8.73
N LEU A 140 -11.94 10.56 -8.79
CA LEU A 140 -10.71 11.23 -9.24
C LEU A 140 -9.79 11.47 -8.03
N CYS A 141 -9.15 10.40 -7.56
CA CYS A 141 -8.22 10.43 -6.45
C CYS A 141 -7.14 9.35 -6.58
N LEU A 142 -6.05 9.49 -5.82
CA LEU A 142 -5.05 8.45 -5.62
C LEU A 142 -5.24 7.91 -4.20
N SER A 143 -6.09 6.89 -4.03
CA SER A 143 -6.56 6.44 -2.71
C SER A 143 -5.49 5.76 -1.86
N ASN A 144 -4.37 5.36 -2.48
CA ASN A 144 -3.20 4.85 -1.77
C ASN A 144 -2.23 5.96 -1.35
N ILE A 145 -2.55 7.24 -1.60
CA ILE A 145 -1.75 8.38 -1.19
C ILE A 145 -2.58 9.27 -0.26
N LEU A 146 -2.04 9.51 0.94
CA LEU A 146 -2.62 10.41 1.93
C LEU A 146 -1.78 11.70 2.02
N VAL A 147 -2.47 12.83 2.17
CA VAL A 147 -1.87 14.14 2.50
C VAL A 147 -2.04 14.35 3.99
N ASP A 148 -0.94 14.42 4.73
CA ASP A 148 -0.99 14.72 6.17
C ASP A 148 -1.17 16.22 6.44
N LYS A 149 -1.35 16.56 7.72
CA LYS A 149 -1.52 17.95 8.18
C LYS A 149 -0.31 18.84 7.92
N GLN A 150 0.87 18.26 7.69
CA GLN A 150 2.10 18.97 7.40
C GLN A 150 2.30 19.20 5.89
N GLY A 151 1.38 18.72 5.05
CA GLY A 151 1.49 18.83 3.60
C GLY A 151 2.51 17.85 3.01
N LYS A 152 2.70 16.70 3.65
CA LYS A 152 3.52 15.61 3.13
C LYS A 152 2.64 14.48 2.56
N LEU A 153 3.09 13.93 1.43
CA LEU A 153 2.49 12.75 0.82
C LEU A 153 2.98 11.47 1.50
N ASN A 154 2.03 10.61 1.86
CA ASN A 154 2.26 9.35 2.53
C ASN A 154 1.59 8.23 1.73
N ILE A 155 2.38 7.29 1.21
CA ILE A 155 1.89 6.12 0.46
C ILE A 155 1.53 5.02 1.46
N VAL A 156 0.31 4.51 1.33
CA VAL A 156 -0.24 3.39 2.11
C VAL A 156 -0.66 2.26 1.17
N ASP A 157 -0.76 1.04 1.70
CA ASP A 157 -1.29 -0.12 0.96
C ASP A 157 -0.56 -0.40 -0.37
N ILE A 158 0.76 -0.18 -0.40
CA ILE A 158 1.57 -0.32 -1.61
C ILE A 158 1.61 -1.78 -2.11
N THR A 159 1.42 -1.94 -3.41
CA THR A 159 1.50 -3.23 -4.10
C THR A 159 1.90 -3.01 -5.55
N PHE A 160 2.53 -4.00 -6.16
CA PHE A 160 2.69 -4.05 -7.59
C PHE A 160 1.41 -4.53 -8.29
N LEU A 161 1.09 -3.89 -9.42
CA LEU A 161 0.04 -4.29 -10.36
C LEU A 161 0.48 -5.52 -11.15
N GLU A 162 0.45 -6.68 -10.50
CA GLU A 162 0.75 -7.97 -11.11
C GLU A 162 -0.12 -9.10 -10.57
N THR A 163 -0.33 -10.11 -11.42
CA THR A 163 -1.24 -11.22 -11.16
C THR A 163 -0.57 -12.57 -11.02
N ARG A 164 0.68 -12.74 -11.49
CA ARG A 164 1.38 -14.04 -11.51
C ARG A 164 1.55 -14.61 -10.10
N SER A 165 1.89 -13.78 -9.14
CA SER A 165 2.08 -14.15 -7.73
C SER A 165 0.77 -14.41 -6.97
N LEU A 166 -0.39 -14.06 -7.55
CA LEU A 166 -1.72 -14.24 -6.95
C LEU A 166 -2.33 -15.63 -7.21
N GLY A 167 -1.67 -16.49 -7.99
CA GLY A 167 -2.19 -17.83 -8.34
C GLY A 167 -3.50 -17.74 -9.13
N PHE A 168 -4.47 -18.62 -8.82
CA PHE A 168 -5.76 -18.66 -9.53
C PHE A 168 -6.55 -17.34 -9.43
N VAL A 169 -6.44 -16.61 -8.32
CA VAL A 169 -7.06 -15.27 -8.16
C VAL A 169 -6.50 -14.28 -9.18
N GLY A 170 -5.23 -14.46 -9.58
CA GLY A 170 -4.59 -13.65 -10.61
C GLY A 170 -5.30 -13.72 -11.97
N TYR A 171 -5.95 -14.84 -12.30
CA TYR A 171 -6.70 -14.98 -13.55
C TYR A 171 -7.90 -14.02 -13.61
N PHE A 172 -8.61 -13.84 -12.50
CA PHE A 172 -9.75 -12.91 -12.43
C PHE A 172 -9.32 -11.45 -12.42
N ILE A 173 -8.15 -11.14 -11.85
CA ILE A 173 -7.66 -9.76 -11.75
C ILE A 173 -6.95 -9.32 -13.04
N ALA A 174 -6.41 -10.26 -13.83
CA ALA A 174 -5.60 -9.95 -15.01
C ALA A 174 -6.27 -9.00 -16.02
N PRO A 175 -7.57 -9.17 -16.37
CA PRO A 175 -8.25 -8.25 -17.29
C PRO A 175 -8.35 -6.82 -16.77
N PHE A 176 -8.34 -6.63 -15.45
CA PHE A 176 -8.47 -5.31 -14.83
C PHE A 176 -7.15 -4.56 -14.75
N ILE A 177 -5.99 -5.23 -14.83
CA ILE A 177 -4.68 -4.57 -14.72
C ILE A 177 -4.49 -3.45 -15.76
N PRO A 178 -4.75 -3.68 -17.07
CA PRO A 178 -4.65 -2.60 -18.05
C PRO A 178 -5.59 -1.43 -17.76
N ILE A 179 -6.79 -1.71 -17.24
CA ILE A 179 -7.79 -0.69 -16.88
C ILE A 179 -7.30 0.15 -15.70
N ILE A 180 -6.76 -0.50 -14.66
CA ILE A 180 -6.20 0.18 -13.48
C ILE A 180 -5.03 1.09 -13.91
N LYS A 181 -4.12 0.59 -14.75
CA LYS A 181 -2.99 1.37 -15.27
C LYS A 181 -3.44 2.57 -16.10
N ALA A 182 -4.40 2.39 -17.01
CA ALA A 182 -4.95 3.47 -17.82
C ALA A 182 -5.62 4.54 -16.94
N ARG A 183 -6.37 4.10 -15.92
CA ARG A 183 -7.02 4.99 -14.95
C ARG A 183 -6.00 5.75 -14.11
N GLN A 184 -5.00 5.08 -13.58
CA GLN A 184 -3.89 5.67 -12.84
C GLN A 184 -3.19 6.75 -13.67
N LYS A 185 -2.80 6.43 -14.91
CA LYS A 185 -2.16 7.38 -15.83
C LYS A 185 -3.05 8.59 -16.11
N TYR A 186 -4.35 8.37 -16.34
CA TYR A 186 -5.31 9.45 -16.55
C TYR A 186 -5.39 10.40 -15.34
N ILE A 187 -5.48 9.85 -14.13
CA ILE A 187 -5.56 10.64 -12.89
C ILE A 187 -4.26 11.43 -12.67
N ILE A 188 -3.11 10.77 -12.79
CA ILE A 188 -1.80 11.40 -12.61
C ILE A 188 -1.61 12.55 -13.60
N ASN A 189 -1.92 12.32 -14.89
CA ASN A 189 -1.82 13.36 -15.91
C ASN A 189 -2.70 14.57 -15.59
N ARG A 190 -3.91 14.34 -15.07
CA ARG A 190 -4.82 15.42 -14.66
C ARG A 190 -4.36 16.16 -13.41
N PHE A 191 -3.51 15.54 -12.58
CA PHE A 191 -3.02 16.14 -11.34
C PHE A 191 -1.70 16.90 -11.55
N LEU A 192 -0.91 16.49 -12.54
CA LEU A 192 0.38 17.10 -12.84
C LEU A 192 0.33 18.17 -13.94
N ASN A 193 -0.67 18.15 -14.82
CA ASN A 193 -0.91 19.18 -15.84
C ASN A 193 -2.06 20.09 -15.41
#